data_AF-A0A7Y4ZIU3-F1
#
_entry.id   AF-A0A7Y4ZIU3-F1
#
_cell.length_a   1.000
_cell.length_b   1.000
_cell.length_c   1.000
_cell.angle_alpha   90.00
_cell.angle_beta   90.00
_cell.angle_gamma   90.00
#
_symmetry.space_group_name_H-M   'P 1'
#
loop_
_entity.id
_entity.type
_entity.pdbx_description
1 polymer ?
#
loop_
_entity_poly.entity_id
_entity_poly.type
_entity_poly.pdbx_seq_one_letter_code
_entity_poly.pdbx_strand_id
1 'polypeptide(L)'
;MLNQRLRRGFSVSAILFVGGLAACTYTTTTVVPGPGPGDASTTGDANLGSDGKTTERDASTTTDGSTIRDGSTVRDGSTTRDGGVRTDASASCYDDTNAKTFSTAPPQAGQNVCNTAALNNFFSACMGPGSSAAACDAFIAANKACTRCILGPQTGDTPSSVPQPVLISVGDSVYLNVGACEQLAVGAPTTCATKAGNEALCLLSTCETCDTADRSACIADSAGQDPCLSALAGATCEAYVTANQATADLKCGATAGATFEDIYRKAGAFMCGAP
;
A
#
# COMPACT_ATOMS: atom_id res chain seq x y z
N MET A 1 20.67 8.33 4.35
CA MET A 1 20.09 6.99 4.08
C MET A 1 19.15 6.99 2.87
N LEU A 2 18.40 8.06 2.57
CA LEU A 2 17.52 8.16 1.39
C LEU A 2 18.27 7.96 0.04
N ASN A 3 19.48 8.54 -0.09
CA ASN A 3 20.36 8.36 -1.28
C ASN A 3 20.90 6.94 -1.51
N GLN A 4 20.81 6.04 -0.54
CA GLN A 4 21.12 4.62 -0.76
C GLN A 4 19.88 3.80 -1.10
N ARG A 5 18.70 4.24 -0.65
CA ARG A 5 17.42 3.56 -0.87
C ARG A 5 16.89 3.76 -2.30
N LEU A 6 17.08 4.96 -2.88
CA LEU A 6 16.76 5.21 -4.30
C LEU A 6 17.66 4.46 -5.31
N ARG A 7 18.70 3.75 -4.84
CA ARG A 7 19.67 3.04 -5.72
C ARG A 7 19.24 1.60 -6.04
N ARG A 8 18.28 1.06 -5.32
CA ARG A 8 17.71 -0.28 -5.54
C ARG A 8 16.35 -0.02 -6.16
N GLY A 9 16.16 -0.41 -7.43
CA GLY A 9 14.98 -0.03 -8.22
C GLY A 9 13.67 -0.14 -7.45
N PHE A 10 12.82 0.88 -7.55
CA PHE A 10 11.54 0.96 -6.85
C PHE A 10 10.51 0.02 -7.45
N SER A 11 9.77 -0.67 -6.59
CA SER A 11 8.44 -1.18 -6.93
C SER A 11 7.41 -0.12 -6.51
N VAL A 12 6.63 0.36 -7.49
CA VAL A 12 5.54 1.32 -7.26
C VAL A 12 4.25 0.53 -7.06
N SER A 13 3.71 0.56 -5.84
CA SER A 13 2.40 0.00 -5.51
C SER A 13 1.50 1.10 -4.97
N ALA A 14 0.40 1.37 -5.65
CA ALA A 14 -0.64 2.26 -5.14
C ALA A 14 -1.58 1.46 -4.24
N ILE A 15 -1.51 1.71 -2.94
CA ILE A 15 -2.48 1.19 -1.96
C ILE A 15 -3.32 2.40 -1.55
N LEU A 16 -4.56 2.45 -2.02
CA LEU A 16 -5.50 3.51 -1.65
C LEU A 16 -6.26 3.04 -0.41
N PHE A 17 -6.08 3.74 0.70
CA PHE A 17 -6.87 3.53 1.91
C PHE A 17 -8.17 4.31 1.78
N VAL A 18 -9.25 3.64 1.38
CA VAL A 18 -10.59 4.21 1.46
C VAL A 18 -11.11 3.90 2.86
N GLY A 19 -11.17 4.93 3.71
CA GLY A 19 -11.79 4.82 5.03
C GLY A 19 -13.23 4.32 4.89
N GLY A 20 -13.50 3.14 5.44
CA GLY A 20 -14.81 2.50 5.46
C GLY A 20 -15.11 1.52 4.32
N LEU A 21 -14.74 0.25 4.50
CA LEU A 21 -15.39 -0.96 3.97
C LEU A 21 -15.61 -1.15 2.46
N ALA A 22 -15.01 -0.34 1.58
CA ALA A 22 -14.93 -0.66 0.16
C ALA A 22 -13.51 -0.45 -0.36
N ALA A 23 -12.70 -1.51 -0.27
CA ALA A 23 -11.44 -1.57 -1.00
C ALA A 23 -11.75 -1.52 -2.50
N CYS A 24 -11.50 -0.39 -3.16
CA CYS A 24 -11.22 -0.41 -4.58
C CYS A 24 -9.87 -1.13 -4.74
N THR A 25 -9.92 -2.45 -4.95
CA THR A 25 -8.76 -3.23 -5.33
C THR A 25 -8.36 -2.82 -6.75
N TYR A 26 -7.24 -2.11 -6.86
CA TYR A 26 -6.62 -1.81 -8.15
C TYR A 26 -5.53 -2.85 -8.41
N THR A 27 -5.57 -3.42 -9.62
CA THR A 27 -4.52 -4.30 -10.10
C THR A 27 -3.25 -3.48 -10.34
N THR A 28 -2.31 -3.54 -9.40
CA THR A 28 -0.94 -3.07 -9.62
C THR A 28 -0.32 -3.86 -10.77
N THR A 29 -0.06 -3.20 -11.90
CA THR A 29 0.74 -3.79 -12.97
C THR A 29 2.20 -3.63 -12.58
N THR A 30 2.81 -4.67 -12.03
CA THR A 30 4.26 -4.74 -11.86
C THR A 30 4.91 -4.80 -13.23
N VAL A 31 5.58 -3.72 -13.65
CA VAL A 31 6.47 -3.73 -14.81
C VAL A 31 7.77 -4.41 -14.37
N VAL A 32 7.84 -5.72 -14.55
CA VAL A 32 9.10 -6.47 -14.45
C VAL A 32 9.92 -6.14 -15.70
N PRO A 33 11.18 -5.70 -15.60
CA PRO A 33 12.06 -5.60 -16.76
C PRO A 33 12.19 -6.99 -17.38
N GLY A 34 11.61 -7.18 -18.57
CA GLY A 34 11.68 -8.45 -19.29
C GLY A 34 13.14 -8.80 -19.61
N PRO A 35 13.53 -10.08 -19.53
CA PRO A 35 14.81 -10.52 -20.05
C PRO A 35 14.85 -10.25 -21.57
N GLY A 36 15.94 -9.64 -22.03
CA GLY A 36 16.19 -9.41 -23.45
C GLY A 36 16.19 -10.71 -24.27
N PRO A 37 16.11 -10.60 -25.61
CA PRO A 37 15.80 -11.72 -26.49
C PRO A 37 16.94 -12.74 -26.47
N GLY A 38 16.62 -13.95 -26.03
CA GLY A 38 17.51 -15.10 -26.03
C GLY A 38 16.73 -16.36 -26.40
N ASP A 39 16.85 -16.70 -27.69
CA ASP A 39 16.71 -17.98 -28.37
C ASP A 39 15.54 -18.93 -28.07
N ALA A 40 14.84 -19.23 -29.17
CA ALA A 40 13.79 -20.22 -29.31
C ALA A 40 14.28 -21.66 -29.04
N SER A 41 13.40 -22.47 -28.46
CA SER A 41 13.37 -23.91 -28.72
C SER A 41 11.94 -24.43 -28.63
N THR A 42 11.58 -25.19 -29.66
CA THR A 42 10.25 -25.70 -30.01
C THR A 42 10.18 -27.20 -29.72
N THR A 43 9.08 -27.66 -29.13
CA THR A 43 8.46 -29.02 -29.26
C THR A 43 7.11 -28.93 -28.53
N GLY A 44 5.92 -29.13 -29.12
CA GLY A 44 5.41 -30.32 -29.84
C GLY A 44 5.15 -31.44 -28.83
N ASP A 45 3.95 -31.97 -28.53
CA ASP A 45 2.76 -32.21 -29.35
C ASP A 45 1.45 -32.41 -28.52
N ALA A 46 0.35 -32.17 -29.23
CA ALA A 46 -1.05 -32.64 -29.19
C ALA A 46 -1.60 -33.52 -28.03
N ASN A 47 -2.86 -33.25 -27.63
CA ASN A 47 -4.01 -34.14 -27.91
C ASN A 47 -5.42 -33.58 -27.58
N LEU A 48 -6.30 -33.71 -28.59
CA LEU A 48 -7.74 -34.01 -28.64
C LEU A 48 -8.66 -33.84 -27.40
N GLY A 49 -9.67 -32.97 -27.53
CA GLY A 49 -11.06 -33.36 -27.85
C GLY A 49 -11.93 -34.14 -26.83
N SER A 50 -12.78 -33.38 -26.12
CA SER A 50 -14.23 -33.54 -25.91
C SER A 50 -14.90 -34.79 -25.27
N ASP A 51 -15.69 -34.45 -24.22
CA ASP A 51 -17.05 -34.87 -23.86
C ASP A 51 -17.30 -36.22 -23.14
N GLY A 52 -17.90 -36.15 -21.94
CA GLY A 52 -18.53 -37.30 -21.29
C GLY A 52 -18.92 -37.09 -19.82
N LYS A 53 -20.24 -37.05 -19.55
CA LYS A 53 -20.90 -36.77 -18.26
C LYS A 53 -20.94 -37.99 -17.32
N THR A 54 -20.90 -37.69 -16.01
CA THR A 54 -21.46 -38.41 -14.82
C THR A 54 -21.01 -39.82 -14.46
N THR A 55 -20.50 -39.99 -13.23
CA THR A 55 -21.19 -40.75 -12.15
C THR A 55 -20.49 -40.56 -10.79
N GLU A 56 -21.29 -40.36 -9.76
CA GLU A 56 -20.90 -40.35 -8.34
C GLU A 56 -20.29 -41.69 -7.92
N ARG A 57 -19.27 -41.65 -7.05
CA ARG A 57 -19.03 -42.71 -6.07
C ARG A 57 -18.14 -42.21 -4.93
N ASP A 58 -18.72 -42.19 -3.74
CA ASP A 58 -18.02 -42.06 -2.47
C ASP A 58 -16.92 -43.12 -2.34
N ALA A 59 -15.76 -42.70 -1.87
CA ALA A 59 -14.79 -43.56 -1.21
C ALA A 59 -13.95 -42.72 -0.24
N SER A 60 -14.40 -42.66 1.02
CA SER A 60 -13.51 -42.38 2.14
C SER A 60 -12.82 -43.69 2.54
N THR A 61 -11.50 -43.67 2.69
CA THR A 61 -10.83 -44.53 3.67
C THR A 61 -9.66 -43.75 4.28
N THR A 62 -9.86 -43.45 5.56
CA THR A 62 -8.88 -43.01 6.55
C THR A 62 -8.04 -44.20 7.00
N THR A 63 -6.76 -43.97 7.23
CA THR A 63 -5.76 -44.87 7.84
C THR A 63 -4.95 -43.91 8.72
N ASP A 64 -4.80 -44.01 10.04
CA ASP A 64 -4.68 -45.16 10.95
C ASP A 64 -5.20 -44.81 12.36
N GLY A 65 -5.52 -45.86 13.13
CA GLY A 65 -5.22 -45.85 14.58
C GLY A 65 -6.37 -45.63 15.56
N SER A 66 -7.39 -46.49 15.57
CA SER A 66 -8.18 -46.69 16.81
C SER A 66 -8.91 -48.03 16.84
N THR A 67 -8.59 -48.84 17.85
CA THR A 67 -9.28 -50.07 18.20
C THR A 67 -10.61 -49.73 18.85
N ILE A 68 -11.73 -50.05 18.19
CA ILE A 68 -13.05 -50.04 18.82
C ILE A 68 -13.35 -51.47 19.29
N ARG A 69 -13.38 -51.66 20.62
CA ARG A 69 -13.90 -52.88 21.25
C ARG A 69 -15.43 -52.89 21.16
N ASP A 70 -15.97 -54.10 21.08
CA ASP A 70 -17.38 -54.43 20.86
C ASP A 70 -18.40 -53.57 21.64
N GLY A 71 -19.45 -53.16 20.93
CA GLY A 71 -20.78 -52.97 21.53
C GLY A 71 -21.28 -51.54 21.74
N SER A 72 -20.95 -50.56 20.88
CA SER A 72 -21.57 -49.23 20.99
C SER A 72 -22.17 -48.75 19.66
N THR A 73 -23.50 -48.72 19.59
CA THR A 73 -24.27 -47.97 18.59
C THR A 73 -24.16 -46.48 18.89
N VAL A 74 -23.38 -45.76 18.09
CA VAL A 74 -23.36 -44.29 18.13
C VAL A 74 -24.56 -43.79 17.31
N ARG A 75 -25.58 -43.30 18.01
CA ARG A 75 -26.66 -42.48 17.43
C ARG A 75 -26.13 -41.08 17.13
N ASP A 76 -26.60 -40.52 16.03
CA ASP A 76 -26.39 -39.14 15.61
C ASP A 76 -26.62 -38.13 16.75
N GLY A 77 -25.68 -37.20 16.89
CA GLY A 77 -25.87 -35.98 17.68
C GLY A 77 -24.96 -35.86 18.91
N SER A 78 -23.65 -35.74 18.74
CA SER A 78 -22.81 -35.02 19.71
C SER A 78 -21.55 -34.47 19.04
N THR A 79 -21.48 -33.14 18.97
CA THR A 79 -20.35 -32.35 18.51
C THR A 79 -19.12 -32.52 19.40
N THR A 80 -17.97 -32.86 18.80
CA THR A 80 -16.67 -32.39 19.31
C THR A 80 -16.05 -31.59 18.17
N ARG A 81 -16.32 -30.28 18.15
CA ARG A 81 -15.55 -29.36 17.33
C ARG A 81 -14.27 -29.14 18.12
N ASP A 82 -13.23 -29.88 17.77
CA ASP A 82 -11.89 -29.57 18.23
C ASP A 82 -11.63 -28.09 17.97
N GLY A 83 -11.10 -27.43 18.99
CA GLY A 83 -10.70 -26.03 18.95
C GLY A 83 -9.65 -25.85 17.85
N GLY A 84 -10.13 -25.62 16.62
CA GLY A 84 -9.35 -25.03 15.57
C GLY A 84 -8.97 -23.65 16.07
N VAL A 85 -7.76 -23.54 16.60
CA VAL A 85 -7.05 -22.28 16.66
C VAL A 85 -7.22 -21.70 15.25
N ARG A 86 -8.02 -20.63 15.13
CA ARG A 86 -7.80 -19.71 14.02
C ARG A 86 -6.39 -19.21 14.27
N THR A 87 -5.40 -19.89 13.69
CA THR A 87 -4.22 -19.17 13.23
C THR A 87 -4.78 -18.30 12.13
N ASP A 88 -5.36 -17.15 12.53
CA ASP A 88 -5.40 -15.99 11.68
C ASP A 88 -3.95 -15.89 11.22
N ALA A 89 -3.72 -16.27 9.97
CA ALA A 89 -2.44 -16.10 9.33
C ALA A 89 -2.28 -14.59 9.16
N SER A 90 -2.00 -13.90 10.27
CA SER A 90 -1.23 -12.68 10.24
C SER A 90 -0.13 -12.96 9.24
N ALA A 91 -0.13 -12.20 8.14
CA ALA A 91 0.88 -12.36 7.11
C ALA A 91 2.22 -12.52 7.82
N SER A 92 2.95 -13.62 7.56
CA SER A 92 4.09 -14.06 8.38
C SER A 92 5.24 -13.04 8.54
N CYS A 93 5.09 -11.88 7.88
CA CYS A 93 5.97 -10.73 7.81
C CYS A 93 5.46 -9.49 8.60
N TYR A 94 4.29 -9.53 9.23
CA TYR A 94 3.83 -8.45 10.11
C TYR A 94 4.76 -8.31 11.33
N ASP A 95 5.17 -7.07 11.63
CA ASP A 95 6.05 -6.77 12.76
C ASP A 95 5.71 -5.38 13.34
N ASP A 96 5.12 -5.38 14.53
CA ASP A 96 4.69 -4.19 15.26
C ASP A 96 5.86 -3.32 15.72
N THR A 97 7.05 -3.90 15.91
CA THR A 97 8.27 -3.18 16.29
C THR A 97 8.74 -2.24 15.18
N ASN A 98 8.28 -2.46 13.94
CA ASN A 98 8.56 -1.59 12.81
C ASN A 98 7.59 -0.40 12.68
N ALA A 99 6.55 -0.33 13.52
CA ALA A 99 5.56 0.74 13.46
C ALA A 99 6.20 2.13 13.58
N LYS A 100 5.93 2.98 12.58
CA LYS A 100 6.46 4.35 12.50
C LYS A 100 5.33 5.37 12.44
N THR A 101 5.62 6.55 12.95
CA THR A 101 4.80 7.76 12.76
C THR A 101 5.68 8.89 12.29
N PHE A 102 5.09 9.90 11.65
CA PHE A 102 5.83 11.05 11.22
C PHE A 102 6.25 11.91 12.42
N SER A 103 7.53 12.29 12.45
CA SER A 103 8.07 13.32 13.35
C SER A 103 8.04 14.73 12.74
N THR A 104 7.30 14.88 11.64
CA THR A 104 7.21 16.10 10.84
C THR A 104 6.19 17.09 11.40
N ALA A 105 6.18 18.32 10.86
CA ALA A 105 5.05 19.20 11.04
C ALA A 105 3.77 18.58 10.44
N PRO A 106 2.57 19.04 10.85
CA PRO A 106 1.31 18.62 10.25
C PRO A 106 1.31 18.82 8.72
N PRO A 107 0.57 17.99 7.96
CA PRO A 107 0.44 18.15 6.51
C PRO A 107 -0.18 19.51 6.16
N GLN A 108 0.22 20.07 5.02
CA GLN A 108 -0.24 21.37 4.52
C GLN A 108 -0.55 21.30 3.03
N ALA A 109 -1.54 22.08 2.60
CA ALA A 109 -1.87 22.30 1.20
C ALA A 109 -1.35 23.66 0.70
N GLY A 110 -1.16 23.80 -0.61
CA GLY A 110 -0.85 25.08 -1.24
C GLY A 110 0.47 25.70 -0.83
N GLN A 111 1.51 24.89 -0.56
CA GLN A 111 2.80 25.39 -0.03
C GLN A 111 3.56 26.31 -1.01
N ASN A 112 3.19 26.34 -2.29
CA ASN A 112 3.80 27.13 -3.36
C ASN A 112 5.31 26.90 -3.49
N VAL A 113 5.76 25.66 -3.30
CA VAL A 113 7.18 25.26 -3.39
C VAL A 113 7.48 24.40 -4.62
N CYS A 114 6.44 23.83 -5.25
CA CYS A 114 6.53 23.10 -6.51
C CYS A 114 5.64 23.77 -7.56
N ASN A 115 6.04 23.69 -8.83
CA ASN A 115 5.14 23.92 -9.95
C ASN A 115 4.95 22.61 -10.74
N THR A 116 4.04 22.60 -11.71
CA THR A 116 3.74 21.42 -12.54
C THR A 116 4.99 20.84 -13.21
N ALA A 117 5.89 21.70 -13.70
CA ALA A 117 7.13 21.26 -14.33
C ALA A 117 8.06 20.56 -13.33
N ALA A 118 8.20 21.08 -12.11
CA ALA A 118 9.00 20.47 -11.06
C ALA A 118 8.46 19.09 -10.65
N LEU A 119 7.14 18.94 -10.53
CA LEU A 119 6.51 17.65 -10.22
C LEU A 119 6.78 16.61 -11.32
N ASN A 120 6.65 17.00 -12.59
CA ASN A 120 6.91 16.14 -13.74
C ASN A 120 8.38 15.74 -13.83
N ASN A 121 9.28 16.71 -13.63
CA ASN A 121 10.72 16.48 -13.66
C ASN A 121 11.17 15.59 -12.50
N PHE A 122 10.59 15.74 -11.30
CA PHE A 122 10.84 14.82 -10.19
C PHE A 122 10.45 13.40 -10.57
N PHE A 123 9.23 13.20 -11.08
CA PHE A 123 8.75 11.87 -11.46
C PHE A 123 9.68 11.24 -12.48
N SER A 124 9.99 11.93 -13.58
CA SER A 124 10.88 11.44 -14.62
C SER A 124 12.29 11.13 -14.10
N ALA A 125 12.85 11.96 -13.23
CA ALA A 125 14.20 11.79 -12.71
C ALA A 125 14.31 10.65 -11.67
N CYS A 126 13.27 10.46 -10.84
CA CYS A 126 13.36 9.63 -9.63
C CYS A 126 12.51 8.35 -9.64
N MET A 127 11.40 8.29 -10.38
CA MET A 127 10.43 7.18 -10.30
C MET A 127 9.96 6.66 -11.65
N GLY A 128 10.12 7.44 -12.72
CA GLY A 128 9.66 7.11 -14.05
C GLY A 128 10.58 6.14 -14.80
N PRO A 129 10.15 5.67 -15.98
CA PRO A 129 10.98 4.89 -16.88
C PRO A 129 12.26 5.65 -17.24
N GLY A 130 13.42 5.00 -17.10
CA GLY A 130 14.72 5.64 -17.37
C GLY A 130 15.22 6.56 -16.25
N SER A 131 14.55 6.59 -15.09
CA SER A 131 15.08 7.24 -13.89
C SER A 131 16.45 6.66 -13.51
N SER A 132 17.28 7.49 -12.89
CA SER A 132 18.60 7.07 -12.39
C SER A 132 18.92 7.81 -11.10
N ALA A 133 19.74 7.19 -10.26
CA ALA A 133 20.18 7.81 -9.00
C ALA A 133 20.85 9.18 -9.24
N ALA A 134 21.67 9.30 -10.29
CA ALA A 134 22.34 10.56 -10.63
C ALA A 134 21.36 11.66 -11.06
N ALA A 135 20.36 11.33 -11.89
CA ALA A 135 19.35 12.29 -12.31
C ALA A 135 18.48 12.73 -11.12
N CYS A 136 18.07 11.79 -10.26
CA CYS A 136 17.30 12.08 -9.07
C CYS A 136 18.08 12.96 -8.08
N ASP A 137 19.34 12.60 -7.79
CA ASP A 137 20.21 13.39 -6.91
C ASP A 137 20.40 14.82 -7.43
N ALA A 138 20.61 14.98 -8.74
CA ALA A 138 20.72 16.28 -9.37
C ALA A 138 19.43 17.11 -9.23
N PHE A 139 18.27 16.49 -9.43
CA PHE A 139 16.98 17.15 -9.23
C PHE A 139 16.79 17.60 -7.78
N ILE A 140 17.06 16.72 -6.81
CA ILE A 140 16.92 16.99 -5.37
C ILE A 140 17.81 18.16 -4.95
N ALA A 141 19.06 18.18 -5.41
CA ALA A 141 20.00 19.26 -5.13
C ALA A 141 19.52 20.61 -5.68
N ALA A 142 18.93 20.62 -6.88
CA ALA A 142 18.43 21.84 -7.52
C ALA A 142 17.07 22.32 -6.98
N ASN A 143 16.26 21.43 -6.41
CA ASN A 143 14.85 21.71 -6.07
C ASN A 143 14.50 21.44 -4.60
N LYS A 144 15.42 21.77 -3.68
CA LYS A 144 15.33 21.39 -2.25
C LYS A 144 13.96 21.66 -1.59
N ALA A 145 13.35 22.83 -1.83
CA ALA A 145 12.05 23.17 -1.24
C ALA A 145 10.92 22.28 -1.78
N CYS A 146 10.88 22.06 -3.11
CA CYS A 146 9.91 21.17 -3.73
C CYS A 146 10.11 19.72 -3.26
N THR A 147 11.36 19.25 -3.24
CA THR A 147 11.69 17.90 -2.75
C THR A 147 11.31 17.70 -1.29
N ARG A 148 11.47 18.71 -0.43
CA ARG A 148 11.02 18.63 0.97
C ARG A 148 9.51 18.39 1.09
N CYS A 149 8.71 19.00 0.22
CA CYS A 149 7.27 18.74 0.21
C CYS A 149 6.93 17.35 -0.37
N ILE A 150 7.65 16.90 -1.40
CA ILE A 150 7.38 15.61 -2.04
C ILE A 150 7.83 14.43 -1.16
N LEU A 151 9.06 14.48 -0.63
CA LEU A 151 9.74 13.36 0.05
C LEU A 151 9.90 13.55 1.57
N GLY A 152 9.63 14.75 2.07
CA GLY A 152 9.75 15.07 3.49
C GLY A 152 11.15 15.56 3.87
N PRO A 153 11.50 15.55 5.17
CA PRO A 153 12.78 16.03 5.66
C PRO A 153 13.98 15.37 4.97
N GLN A 154 14.93 16.20 4.54
CA GLN A 154 16.19 15.78 3.97
C GLN A 154 17.32 15.82 5.01
N THR A 155 18.51 15.32 4.65
CA THR A 155 19.67 15.34 5.55
C THR A 155 20.00 16.78 5.96
N GLY A 156 20.09 17.03 7.27
CA GLY A 156 20.32 18.36 7.84
C GLY A 156 19.06 19.19 8.10
N ASP A 157 17.88 18.66 7.77
CA ASP A 157 16.62 19.33 8.09
C ASP A 157 16.19 19.03 9.53
N THR A 158 15.46 19.96 10.13
CA THR A 158 14.74 19.71 11.38
C THR A 158 13.37 19.10 11.03
N PRO A 159 13.09 17.82 11.35
CA PRO A 159 11.87 17.15 10.88
C PRO A 159 10.60 17.92 11.21
N SER A 160 10.48 18.45 12.43
CA SER A 160 9.33 19.21 12.90
C SER A 160 9.08 20.54 12.18
N SER A 161 9.97 20.99 11.29
CA SER A 161 9.80 22.18 10.45
C SER A 161 9.32 21.89 9.04
N VAL A 162 9.30 20.61 8.63
CA VAL A 162 8.88 20.18 7.29
C VAL A 162 7.51 19.54 7.44
N PRO A 163 6.49 19.89 6.64
CA PRO A 163 5.20 19.19 6.64
C PRO A 163 5.32 17.72 6.27
N GLN A 164 4.30 16.92 6.63
CA GLN A 164 4.20 15.55 6.12
C GLN A 164 4.23 15.53 4.57
N PRO A 165 4.97 14.58 3.98
CA PRO A 165 5.20 14.57 2.55
C PRO A 165 4.02 14.04 1.73
N VAL A 166 4.07 14.33 0.43
CA VAL A 166 3.21 13.69 -0.59
C VAL A 166 3.51 12.19 -0.71
N LEU A 167 4.78 11.81 -0.59
CA LEU A 167 5.24 10.44 -0.72
C LEU A 167 5.71 9.87 0.62
N ILE A 168 5.21 8.70 0.98
CA ILE A 168 5.62 7.92 2.14
C ILE A 168 6.65 6.89 1.67
N SER A 169 7.87 6.97 2.20
CA SER A 169 8.93 6.00 1.89
C SER A 169 9.07 4.98 3.01
N VAL A 170 8.90 3.70 2.69
CA VAL A 170 9.06 2.56 3.61
C VAL A 170 9.93 1.50 2.94
N GLY A 171 11.04 1.15 3.57
CA GLY A 171 12.07 0.32 2.94
C GLY A 171 12.55 0.90 1.61
N ASP A 172 12.43 0.07 0.57
CA ASP A 172 12.74 0.38 -0.83
C ASP A 172 11.45 0.66 -1.65
N SER A 173 10.34 0.94 -0.98
CA SER A 173 9.04 1.23 -1.61
C SER A 173 8.58 2.65 -1.30
N VAL A 174 7.79 3.21 -2.22
CA VAL A 174 7.22 4.56 -2.09
C VAL A 174 5.72 4.48 -2.34
N TYR A 175 4.98 5.15 -1.47
CA TYR A 175 3.52 5.20 -1.47
C TYR A 175 3.05 6.65 -1.48
N LEU A 176 1.81 6.88 -1.92
CA LEU A 176 1.19 8.20 -1.86
C LEU A 176 0.51 8.41 -0.51
N ASN A 177 0.71 9.58 0.09
CA ASN A 177 0.03 10.01 1.30
C ASN A 177 -1.38 10.55 0.97
N VAL A 178 -2.18 9.70 0.31
CA VAL A 178 -3.52 10.09 -0.18
C VAL A 178 -4.43 10.46 0.98
N GLY A 179 -4.40 9.70 2.09
CA GLY A 179 -5.24 9.99 3.26
C GLY A 179 -5.02 11.40 3.84
N ALA A 180 -3.77 11.84 4.00
CA ALA A 180 -3.52 13.21 4.46
C ALA A 180 -3.98 14.26 3.42
N CYS A 181 -3.76 13.98 2.14
CA CYS A 181 -4.20 14.85 1.04
C CYS A 181 -5.71 15.01 1.03
N GLU A 182 -6.48 13.91 1.12
CA GLU A 182 -7.94 13.92 1.09
C GLU A 182 -8.54 14.68 2.25
N GLN A 183 -8.01 14.49 3.47
CA GLN A 183 -8.43 15.23 4.65
C GLN A 183 -8.20 16.75 4.48
N LEU A 184 -7.06 17.15 3.91
CA LEU A 184 -6.81 18.55 3.57
C LEU A 184 -7.75 19.06 2.45
N ALA A 185 -8.02 18.22 1.45
CA ALA A 185 -8.83 18.56 0.27
C ALA A 185 -10.28 18.93 0.64
N VAL A 186 -10.84 18.21 1.62
CA VAL A 186 -12.20 18.42 2.14
C VAL A 186 -12.28 19.43 3.28
N GLY A 187 -11.16 20.04 3.67
CA GLY A 187 -11.10 21.03 4.74
C GLY A 187 -11.32 20.45 6.14
N ALA A 188 -10.99 19.18 6.36
CA ALA A 188 -11.03 18.58 7.69
C ALA A 188 -10.01 19.23 8.63
N PRO A 189 -10.18 19.12 9.96
CA PRO A 189 -9.17 19.58 10.91
C PRO A 189 -7.79 18.98 10.61
N THR A 190 -6.73 19.78 10.76
CA THR A 190 -5.36 19.34 10.44
C THR A 190 -4.92 18.11 11.27
N THR A 191 -5.52 17.91 12.44
CA THR A 191 -5.34 16.69 13.25
C THR A 191 -5.82 15.43 12.53
N CYS A 192 -6.91 15.50 11.75
CA CYS A 192 -7.39 14.39 10.93
C CYS A 192 -6.40 14.06 9.81
N ALA A 193 -5.90 15.07 9.10
CA ALA A 193 -4.88 14.86 8.07
C ALA A 193 -3.58 14.28 8.66
N THR A 194 -3.15 14.77 9.83
CA THR A 194 -1.97 14.25 10.55
C THR A 194 -2.15 12.78 10.90
N LYS A 195 -3.32 12.41 11.43
CA LYS A 195 -3.65 11.02 11.78
C LYS A 195 -3.68 10.13 10.55
N ALA A 196 -4.36 10.54 9.47
CA ALA A 196 -4.42 9.78 8.23
C ALA A 196 -3.03 9.49 7.64
N GLY A 197 -2.12 10.47 7.66
CA GLY A 197 -0.74 10.25 7.23
C GLY A 197 0.04 9.30 8.16
N ASN A 198 -0.13 9.43 9.49
CA ASN A 198 0.51 8.55 10.47
C ASN A 198 0.00 7.11 10.41
N GLU A 199 -1.31 6.94 10.22
CA GLU A 199 -1.95 5.65 9.97
C GLU A 199 -1.33 4.97 8.75
N ALA A 200 -1.29 5.65 7.61
CA ALA A 200 -0.70 5.09 6.39
C ALA A 200 0.77 4.69 6.61
N LEU A 201 1.58 5.55 7.22
CA LEU A 201 2.98 5.22 7.53
C LEU A 201 3.09 4.02 8.47
N CYS A 202 2.25 3.95 9.50
CA CYS A 202 2.25 2.85 10.46
C CYS A 202 1.98 1.53 9.76
N LEU A 203 0.85 1.43 9.03
CA LEU A 203 0.42 0.22 8.34
C LEU A 203 1.47 -0.26 7.33
N LEU A 204 2.03 0.67 6.55
CA LEU A 204 3.09 0.35 5.59
C LEU A 204 4.36 -0.15 6.29
N SER A 205 4.75 0.49 7.39
CA SER A 205 5.98 0.15 8.12
C SER A 205 5.92 -1.20 8.84
N THR A 206 4.76 -1.56 9.41
CA THR A 206 4.57 -2.88 10.04
C THR A 206 4.63 -4.03 9.04
N CYS A 207 4.47 -3.74 7.74
CA CYS A 207 4.49 -4.70 6.65
C CYS A 207 5.72 -4.52 5.73
N GLU A 208 6.75 -3.80 6.18
CA GLU A 208 7.92 -3.42 5.37
C GLU A 208 8.71 -4.65 4.87
N THR A 209 8.73 -5.73 5.64
CA THR A 209 9.44 -6.98 5.33
C THR A 209 8.63 -7.96 4.48
N CYS A 210 7.33 -7.68 4.28
CA CYS A 210 6.48 -8.48 3.41
C CYS A 210 6.92 -8.35 1.96
N ASP A 211 6.86 -9.46 1.23
CA ASP A 211 6.97 -9.40 -0.22
C ASP A 211 5.79 -8.64 -0.83
N THR A 212 5.89 -8.31 -2.12
CA THR A 212 4.85 -7.51 -2.79
C THR A 212 3.50 -8.23 -2.87
N ALA A 213 3.49 -9.57 -2.90
CA ALA A 213 2.28 -10.35 -3.03
C ALA A 213 1.48 -10.38 -1.71
N ASP A 214 2.18 -10.48 -0.58
CA ASP A 214 1.59 -10.61 0.76
C ASP A 214 1.34 -9.25 1.43
N ARG A 215 1.98 -8.18 0.95
CA ARG A 215 1.91 -6.86 1.60
C ARG A 215 0.50 -6.29 1.69
N SER A 216 -0.34 -6.50 0.67
CA SER A 216 -1.73 -6.00 0.69
C SER A 216 -2.57 -6.69 1.78
N ALA A 217 -2.39 -8.01 1.94
CA ALA A 217 -3.02 -8.78 3.01
C ALA A 217 -2.50 -8.35 4.38
N CYS A 218 -1.17 -8.20 4.54
CA CYS A 218 -0.58 -7.72 5.78
C CYS A 218 -1.15 -6.36 6.22
N ILE A 219 -1.30 -5.42 5.28
CA ILE A 219 -1.84 -4.09 5.57
C ILE A 219 -3.29 -4.17 6.03
N ALA A 220 -4.12 -5.02 5.40
CA ALA A 220 -5.50 -5.22 5.79
C ALA A 220 -5.60 -5.78 7.23
N ASP A 221 -4.71 -6.73 7.57
CA ASP A 221 -4.66 -7.30 8.92
C ASP A 221 -4.12 -6.30 9.96
N SER A 222 -3.11 -5.49 9.58
CA SER A 222 -2.47 -4.49 10.44
C SER A 222 -3.44 -3.40 10.92
N ALA A 223 -4.45 -3.06 10.11
CA ALA A 223 -5.45 -2.05 10.44
C ALA A 223 -6.24 -2.37 11.72
N GLY A 224 -6.38 -3.66 12.06
CA GLY A 224 -7.06 -4.11 13.28
C GLY A 224 -6.15 -4.24 14.51
N GLN A 225 -4.84 -3.99 14.38
CA GLN A 225 -3.87 -4.30 15.42
C GLN A 225 -3.22 -3.03 16.01
N ASP A 226 -2.93 -3.08 17.31
CA ASP A 226 -1.99 -2.14 17.92
C ASP A 226 -0.57 -2.39 17.35
N PRO A 227 0.25 -1.35 17.16
CA PRO A 227 0.05 0.04 17.60
C PRO A 227 -0.69 0.95 16.60
N CYS A 228 -0.96 0.49 15.37
CA CYS A 228 -1.53 1.34 14.33
C CYS A 228 -2.98 1.74 14.59
N LEU A 229 -3.73 0.93 15.35
CA LEU A 229 -5.08 1.26 15.83
C LEU A 229 -5.14 2.63 16.55
N SER A 230 -4.10 2.96 17.33
CA SER A 230 -4.01 4.25 18.04
C SER A 230 -3.73 5.45 17.13
N ALA A 231 -3.17 5.19 15.94
CA ALA A 231 -2.86 6.19 14.93
C ALA A 231 -4.05 6.50 14.00
N LEU A 232 -5.09 5.64 14.00
CA LEU A 232 -6.21 5.75 13.07
C LEU A 232 -6.92 7.11 13.13
N ALA A 233 -7.28 7.59 11.96
CA ALA A 233 -8.31 8.61 11.81
C ALA A 233 -9.64 8.01 12.32
N GLY A 234 -10.00 8.31 13.57
CA GLY A 234 -11.29 7.83 14.11
C GLY A 234 -12.48 8.30 13.27
N ALA A 235 -13.65 7.68 13.46
CA ALA A 235 -14.86 7.86 12.64
C ALA A 235 -15.24 9.32 12.31
N THR A 236 -14.94 10.27 13.20
CA THR A 236 -15.15 11.70 12.95
C THR A 236 -14.34 12.21 11.76
N CYS A 237 -13.07 11.81 11.63
CA CYS A 237 -12.20 12.21 10.53
C CYS A 237 -12.62 11.55 9.22
N GLU A 238 -13.01 10.28 9.26
CA GLU A 238 -13.52 9.57 8.08
C GLU A 238 -14.79 10.23 7.53
N ALA A 239 -15.70 10.65 8.42
CA ALA A 239 -16.95 11.30 8.03
C ALA A 239 -16.75 12.57 7.18
N TYR A 240 -15.66 13.33 7.37
CA TYR A 240 -15.34 14.49 6.53
C TYR A 240 -15.09 14.08 5.08
N VAL A 241 -14.30 13.03 4.87
CA VAL A 241 -13.95 12.54 3.53
C VAL A 241 -15.16 11.90 2.87
N THR A 242 -15.87 11.01 3.58
CA THR A 242 -17.09 10.37 3.04
C THR A 242 -18.13 11.40 2.61
N ALA A 243 -18.36 12.45 3.41
CA ALA A 243 -19.32 13.50 3.05
C ALA A 243 -18.89 14.35 1.85
N ASN A 244 -17.60 14.35 1.49
CA ASN A 244 -17.02 15.21 0.47
C ASN A 244 -16.15 14.43 -0.54
N GLN A 245 -16.47 13.15 -0.79
CA GLN A 245 -15.62 12.23 -1.55
C GLN A 245 -15.27 12.78 -2.94
N ALA A 246 -16.23 13.38 -3.65
CA ALA A 246 -15.96 13.96 -4.97
C ALA A 246 -14.90 15.07 -4.94
N THR A 247 -14.82 15.85 -3.85
CA THR A 247 -13.79 16.88 -3.65
C THR A 247 -12.44 16.24 -3.36
N ALA A 248 -12.42 15.19 -2.54
CA ALA A 248 -11.22 14.40 -2.25
C ALA A 248 -10.67 13.77 -3.54
N ASP A 249 -11.51 13.11 -4.34
CA ASP A 249 -11.15 12.45 -5.60
C ASP A 249 -10.62 13.42 -6.65
N LEU A 250 -11.21 14.62 -6.71
CA LEU A 250 -10.80 15.66 -7.65
C LEU A 250 -9.36 16.13 -7.37
N LYS A 251 -9.01 16.30 -6.09
CA LYS A 251 -7.73 16.91 -5.65
C LYS A 251 -6.63 15.88 -5.36
N CYS A 252 -7.00 14.69 -4.90
CA CYS A 252 -6.08 13.74 -4.28
C CYS A 252 -6.29 12.30 -4.71
N GLY A 253 -7.50 11.94 -5.16
CA GLY A 253 -7.87 10.55 -5.39
C GLY A 253 -7.74 10.05 -6.84
N ALA A 254 -7.99 8.75 -6.96
CA ALA A 254 -7.99 8.01 -8.20
C ALA A 254 -9.39 8.08 -8.84
N THR A 255 -9.50 8.69 -10.02
CA THR A 255 -10.63 8.39 -10.90
C THR A 255 -10.45 7.02 -11.52
N ALA A 256 -11.52 6.37 -11.99
CA ALA A 256 -11.41 5.07 -12.66
C ALA A 256 -10.31 5.10 -13.76
N GLY A 257 -9.34 4.19 -13.66
CA GLY A 257 -8.19 4.12 -14.58
C GLY A 257 -7.02 5.07 -14.29
N ALA A 258 -7.07 5.86 -13.21
CA ALA A 258 -5.96 6.72 -12.82
C ALA A 258 -4.72 5.89 -12.46
N THR A 259 -3.57 6.29 -13.00
CA THR A 259 -2.28 5.68 -12.66
C THR A 259 -1.71 6.28 -11.38
N PHE A 260 -0.70 5.64 -10.80
CA PHE A 260 0.07 6.21 -9.70
C PHE A 260 0.61 7.61 -10.06
N GLU A 261 1.08 7.80 -11.29
CA GLU A 261 1.61 9.08 -11.78
C GLU A 261 0.54 10.17 -11.80
N ASP A 262 -0.69 9.83 -12.22
CA ASP A 262 -1.81 10.78 -12.22
C ASP A 262 -2.15 11.25 -10.80
N ILE A 263 -2.25 10.31 -9.87
CA ILE A 263 -2.57 10.59 -8.46
C ILE A 263 -1.43 11.38 -7.82
N TYR A 264 -0.17 11.00 -8.08
CA TYR A 264 1.01 11.75 -7.64
C TYR A 264 0.98 13.20 -8.11
N ARG A 265 0.70 13.45 -9.39
CA ARG A 265 0.64 14.82 -9.92
C ARG A 265 -0.47 15.63 -9.27
N LYS A 266 -1.66 15.04 -9.07
CA LYS A 266 -2.79 15.72 -8.41
C LYS A 266 -2.45 16.07 -6.95
N ALA A 267 -2.07 15.06 -6.16
CA ALA A 267 -1.74 15.26 -4.75
C ALA A 267 -0.54 16.20 -4.57
N GLY A 268 0.49 16.05 -5.42
CA GLY A 268 1.64 16.94 -5.43
C GLY A 268 1.29 18.38 -5.79
N ALA A 269 0.43 18.60 -6.79
CA ALA A 269 -0.03 19.94 -7.14
C ALA A 269 -0.86 20.56 -6.01
N PHE A 270 -1.74 19.79 -5.38
CA PHE A 270 -2.57 20.29 -4.28
C PHE A 270 -1.75 20.59 -3.01
N MET A 271 -0.83 19.70 -2.63
CA MET A 271 -0.06 19.86 -1.39
C MET A 271 1.12 20.82 -1.55
N CYS A 272 1.88 20.70 -2.64
CA CYS A 272 3.13 21.42 -2.85
C CYS A 272 3.01 22.61 -3.81
N GLY A 273 1.95 22.67 -4.61
CA GLY A 273 1.70 23.73 -5.58
C GLY A 273 1.20 25.02 -4.96
N ALA A 274 0.84 25.98 -5.82
CA ALA A 274 0.19 27.20 -5.39
C ALA A 274 -1.18 26.91 -4.74
N PRO A 275 -1.62 27.73 -3.76
CA PRO A 275 -2.90 27.57 -3.07
C PRO A 275 -4.13 27.73 -3.97
#